data_AF-A0A8J8Q0R6-F1
#
_entry.id   AF-A0A8J8Q0R6-F1
#
_cell.length_a   1.000
_cell.length_b   1.000
_cell.length_c   1.000
_cell.angle_alpha   90.00
_cell.angle_beta   90.00
_cell.angle_gamma   90.00
#
_symmetry.space_group_name_H-M   'P 1'
#
loop_
_entity.id
_entity.type
_entity.pdbx_description
1 polymer ?
#
loop_
_entity_poly.entity_id
_entity_poly.type
_entity_poly.pdbx_seq_one_letter_code
_entity_poly.pdbx_strand_id
1 'polypeptide(L)'
;MNDSSSQDAAVSLDYDLQETRKITVRVPRALIESADSVAEQQGQTRSELVRDSIQMAITLQDVDEAFDEILSQAVQSPTEADAHSAQEADTVSEADVEFLKERIRTLESLLEDSIEKI
;
A
#
# COMPACT_ATOMS: atom_id res chain seq x y z
N MET A 1 12.43 18.40 23.69
CA MET A 1 11.02 17.97 23.56
C MET A 1 10.66 18.24 22.12
N ASN A 2 10.70 17.18 21.29
CA ASN A 2 10.44 17.26 19.86
C ASN A 2 8.95 16.98 19.68
N ASP A 3 8.14 18.04 19.56
CA ASP A 3 6.72 17.91 19.24
C ASP A 3 6.60 17.55 17.77
N SER A 4 6.49 16.24 17.50
CA SER A 4 6.02 15.73 16.23
C SER A 4 4.55 16.10 16.11
N SER A 5 4.28 17.32 15.63
CA SER A 5 2.95 17.70 15.17
C SER A 5 2.63 16.81 13.97
N SER A 6 1.80 15.79 14.19
CA SER A 6 1.04 15.15 13.14
C SER A 6 0.28 16.25 12.43
N GLN A 7 0.82 16.73 11.31
CA GLN A 7 0.04 17.47 10.33
C GLN A 7 -1.01 16.48 9.87
N ASP A 8 -2.18 16.55 10.50
CA ASP A 8 -3.43 16.17 9.86
C ASP A 8 -3.35 16.76 8.46
N ALA A 9 -3.34 15.89 7.46
CA ALA A 9 -3.45 16.29 6.07
C ALA A 9 -4.86 16.89 5.92
N ALA A 10 -5.03 18.13 6.36
CA ALA A 10 -6.10 18.99 5.91
C ALA A 10 -5.86 19.11 4.40
N VAL A 11 -6.51 18.24 3.66
CA VAL A 11 -6.67 18.37 2.21
C VAL A 11 -7.46 19.65 2.05
N SER A 12 -6.76 20.79 2.00
CA SER A 12 -7.33 22.08 1.69
C SER A 12 -7.79 22.00 0.24
N LEU A 13 -9.02 21.53 0.06
CA LEU A 13 -9.70 21.49 -1.23
C LEU A 13 -9.96 22.94 -1.64
N ASP A 14 -9.26 23.39 -2.69
CA ASP A 14 -9.45 24.71 -3.27
C ASP A 14 -10.70 24.67 -4.17
N TYR A 15 -11.87 24.84 -3.55
CA TYR A 15 -13.17 24.80 -4.24
C TYR A 15 -13.40 25.99 -5.17
N ASP A 16 -12.58 27.04 -5.10
CA ASP A 16 -12.75 28.26 -5.91
C ASP A 16 -12.39 28.05 -7.39
N LEU A 17 -11.68 26.97 -7.72
CA LEU A 17 -11.21 26.68 -9.09
C LEU A 17 -12.04 25.61 -9.82
N GLN A 18 -13.00 24.95 -9.16
CA GLN A 18 -13.75 23.84 -9.75
C GLN A 18 -15.14 24.27 -10.24
N GLU A 19 -15.43 24.00 -11.52
CA GLU A 19 -16.76 24.21 -12.08
C GLU A 19 -17.76 23.23 -11.42
N THR A 20 -18.75 23.75 -10.69
CA THR A 20 -19.74 22.93 -9.98
C THR A 20 -21.06 22.84 -10.75
N ARG A 21 -21.68 21.65 -10.74
CA ARG A 21 -23.04 21.43 -11.28
C ARG A 21 -24.02 21.19 -10.15
N LYS A 22 -25.21 21.80 -10.23
CA LYS A 22 -26.28 21.61 -9.25
C LYS A 22 -27.12 20.39 -9.61
N ILE A 23 -27.28 19.49 -8.65
CA ILE A 23 -28.16 18.33 -8.73
C ILE A 23 -29.16 18.35 -7.57
N THR A 24 -30.34 17.76 -7.78
CA THR A 24 -31.35 17.61 -6.72
C THR A 24 -31.60 16.12 -6.49
N VAL A 25 -31.45 15.70 -5.24
CA VAL A 25 -31.61 14.30 -4.82
C VAL A 25 -32.64 14.20 -3.70
N ARG A 26 -33.37 13.08 -3.66
CA ARG A 26 -34.29 12.78 -2.57
C ARG A 26 -33.58 11.86 -1.59
N VAL A 27 -33.55 12.25 -0.32
CA VAL A 27 -32.95 11.48 0.78
C VAL A 27 -33.92 11.41 1.96
N PRO A 28 -33.86 10.36 2.78
CA PRO A 28 -34.60 10.27 4.04
C PRO A 28 -34.37 11.49 4.93
N ARG A 29 -35.44 11.98 5.57
CA ARG A 29 -35.38 13.19 6.41
C ARG A 29 -34.34 13.10 7.53
N ALA A 30 -34.21 11.93 8.15
CA ALA A 30 -33.22 11.70 9.20
C ALA A 30 -31.78 11.97 8.71
N LEU A 31 -31.46 11.66 7.45
CA LEU A 31 -30.14 11.93 6.87
C LEU A 31 -29.91 13.42 6.62
N ILE A 32 -30.96 14.17 6.32
CA ILE A 32 -30.88 15.63 6.15
C ILE A 32 -30.54 16.26 7.50
N GLU A 33 -31.28 15.88 8.54
CA GLU A 33 -31.10 16.42 9.90
C GLU A 33 -29.72 16.05 10.47
N SER A 34 -29.24 14.82 10.23
CA SER A 34 -27.89 14.43 10.63
C SER A 34 -26.81 15.19 9.85
N ALA A 35 -26.97 15.34 8.53
CA ALA A 35 -26.00 16.06 7.71
C ALA A 35 -25.92 17.53 8.09
N ASP A 36 -27.07 18.18 8.34
CA ASP A 36 -27.11 19.57 8.79
C ASP A 36 -26.40 19.72 10.15
N SER A 37 -26.65 18.82 11.10
CA SER A 37 -25.99 18.86 12.41
C SER A 37 -24.46 18.71 12.33
N VAL A 38 -23.96 17.80 11.48
CA VAL A 38 -22.51 17.61 11.30
C VAL A 38 -21.89 18.80 10.57
N ALA A 39 -22.55 19.31 9.53
CA ALA A 39 -22.08 20.47 8.78
C ALA A 39 -21.97 21.72 9.68
N GLU A 40 -22.96 21.96 10.54
CA GLU A 40 -22.94 23.04 11.53
C GLU A 40 -21.79 22.92 12.52
N GLN A 41 -21.53 21.72 13.05
CA GLN A 41 -20.40 21.47 13.97
C GLN A 41 -19.05 21.75 13.32
N GLN A 42 -18.93 21.50 12.02
CA GLN A 42 -17.71 21.71 11.23
C GLN A 42 -17.63 23.13 10.63
N GLY A 43 -18.66 23.97 10.83
CA GLY A 43 -18.69 25.33 10.29
C GLY A 43 -18.80 25.39 8.76
N GLN A 44 -19.36 24.36 8.13
CA GLN A 44 -19.49 24.24 6.68
C GLN A 44 -20.95 24.13 6.23
N THR A 45 -21.20 24.33 4.95
CA THR A 45 -22.52 24.11 4.36
C THR A 45 -22.79 22.62 4.18
N ARG A 46 -24.07 22.22 4.22
CA ARG A 46 -24.46 20.83 3.91
C ARG A 46 -23.92 20.37 2.55
N SER A 47 -23.90 21.26 1.56
CA SER A 47 -23.39 20.95 0.22
C SER A 47 -21.87 20.71 0.19
N GLU A 48 -21.10 21.36 1.06
CA GLU A 48 -19.66 21.08 1.23
C GLU A 48 -19.45 19.71 1.87
N LEU A 49 -20.11 19.44 2.99
CA LEU A 49 -20.08 18.13 3.65
C LEU A 49 -20.38 16.99 2.66
N VAL A 50 -21.43 17.15 1.86
CA VAL A 50 -21.85 16.13 0.89
C VAL A 50 -20.79 15.95 -0.21
N ARG A 51 -20.17 17.03 -0.71
CA ARG A 51 -19.08 16.92 -1.69
C ARG A 51 -17.88 16.18 -1.10
N ASP A 52 -17.50 16.50 0.13
CA ASP A 52 -16.34 15.89 0.79
C ASP A 52 -16.58 14.41 1.06
N SER A 53 -17.79 14.07 1.49
CA SER A 53 -18.22 12.69 1.70
C SER A 53 -18.20 11.89 0.38
N ILE A 54 -18.63 12.50 -0.73
CA ILE A 54 -18.57 11.85 -2.05
C ILE A 54 -17.12 11.64 -2.49
N GLN A 55 -16.26 12.65 -2.33
CA GLN A 55 -14.85 12.54 -2.67
C GLN A 55 -14.17 11.44 -1.85
N MET A 56 -14.44 11.41 -0.54
CA MET A 56 -13.94 10.37 0.35
C MET A 56 -14.41 8.98 -0.10
N ALA A 57 -15.68 8.82 -0.44
CA ALA A 57 -16.22 7.54 -0.91
C ALA A 57 -15.53 7.05 -2.20
N ILE A 58 -15.27 7.96 -3.15
CA ILE A 58 -14.52 7.63 -4.38
C ILE A 58 -13.10 7.17 -4.02
N THR A 59 -12.39 7.93 -3.18
CA THR A 59 -11.01 7.56 -2.80
C THR A 59 -10.94 6.22 -2.07
N LEU A 60 -11.96 5.90 -1.25
CA LEU A 60 -12.03 4.60 -0.57
C LEU A 60 -12.28 3.46 -1.56
N GLN A 61 -13.11 3.69 -2.57
CA GLN A 61 -13.34 2.71 -3.63
C GLN A 61 -12.07 2.43 -4.45
N ASP A 62 -11.32 3.48 -4.81
CA ASP A 62 -10.05 3.33 -5.53
C ASP A 62 -9.02 2.54 -4.69
N VAL A 63 -8.98 2.78 -3.38
CA VAL A 63 -8.11 2.03 -2.45
C VAL A 63 -8.54 0.58 -2.32
N ASP A 64 -9.85 0.30 -2.27
CA ASP A 64 -10.40 -1.06 -2.18
C ASP A 64 -10.04 -1.88 -3.44
N GLU A 65 -10.19 -1.29 -4.63
CA GLU A 65 -9.80 -1.92 -5.89
C GLU A 65 -8.29 -2.18 -5.97
N ALA A 66 -7.46 -1.21 -5.57
CA ALA A 66 -6.01 -1.41 -5.50
C ALA A 66 -5.61 -2.50 -4.48
N PHE A 67 -6.34 -2.60 -3.37
CA PHE A 67 -6.12 -3.61 -2.36
C PHE A 67 -6.49 -5.01 -2.87
N ASP A 68 -7.61 -5.15 -3.57
CA ASP A 68 -8.00 -6.38 -4.25
C ASP A 68 -6.97 -6.80 -5.31
N GLU A 69 -6.39 -5.85 -6.04
CA GLU A 69 -5.29 -6.13 -6.97
C GLU A 69 -4.08 -6.70 -6.23
N ILE A 70 -3.65 -6.08 -5.13
CA ILE A 70 -2.53 -6.57 -4.31
C ILE A 70 -2.81 -7.98 -3.77
N LEU A 71 -4.01 -8.23 -3.25
CA LEU A 71 -4.40 -9.55 -2.78
C LEU A 71 -4.40 -10.58 -3.91
N SER A 72 -4.92 -10.21 -5.08
CA SER A 72 -4.90 -11.09 -6.25
C SER A 72 -3.48 -11.42 -6.69
N GLN A 73 -2.56 -10.43 -6.69
CA GLN A 73 -1.15 -10.63 -7.00
C GLN A 73 -0.44 -11.46 -5.93
N ALA A 74 -0.80 -11.36 -4.64
CA ALA A 74 -0.21 -12.16 -3.57
C ALA A 74 -0.71 -13.63 -3.57
N VAL A 75 -1.92 -13.89 -4.07
CA VAL A 75 -2.45 -15.25 -4.22
C VAL A 75 -1.98 -15.88 -5.54
N GLN A 76 -1.88 -15.08 -6.61
CA GLN A 76 -1.44 -15.52 -7.93
C GLN A 76 0.07 -15.44 -8.12
N SER A 77 0.80 -14.74 -7.25
CA SER A 77 2.26 -14.82 -7.23
C SER A 77 2.57 -16.30 -7.16
N PRO A 78 3.13 -16.88 -8.23
CA PRO A 78 3.69 -18.20 -8.11
C PRO A 78 4.62 -18.05 -6.93
N THR A 79 4.46 -18.92 -5.95
CA THR A 79 5.60 -19.26 -5.13
C THR A 79 6.74 -19.48 -6.15
N GLU A 80 7.65 -18.51 -6.30
CA GLU A 80 8.91 -18.72 -7.02
C GLU A 80 9.81 -19.69 -6.22
N ALA A 81 9.24 -20.37 -5.21
CA ALA A 81 9.75 -21.60 -4.63
C ALA A 81 9.04 -22.89 -5.12
N ASP A 82 7.99 -22.81 -5.96
CA ASP A 82 7.29 -23.98 -6.54
C ASP A 82 7.51 -24.15 -8.05
N ALA A 83 8.26 -23.23 -8.69
CA ALA A 83 8.96 -23.53 -9.94
C ALA A 83 10.19 -24.45 -9.72
N HIS A 84 10.45 -24.87 -8.47
CA HIS A 84 11.42 -25.92 -8.13
C HIS A 84 10.78 -27.20 -7.57
N SER A 85 9.45 -27.32 -7.58
CA SER A 85 8.71 -28.42 -6.94
C SER A 85 8.16 -29.46 -7.93
N ALA A 86 8.75 -29.60 -9.12
CA ALA A 86 8.48 -30.73 -10.01
C ALA A 86 9.70 -30.99 -10.91
N GLN A 87 10.45 -32.07 -10.62
CA GLN A 87 11.79 -32.43 -11.15
C GLN A 87 12.87 -31.57 -10.46
N GLU A 88 13.79 -32.06 -9.64
CA GLU A 88 14.47 -33.34 -9.58
C GLU A 88 14.84 -33.63 -8.11
N ALA A 89 14.19 -34.62 -7.50
CA ALA A 89 14.85 -35.33 -6.43
C ALA A 89 15.93 -36.20 -7.10
N ASP A 90 17.18 -35.97 -6.74
CA ASP A 90 18.31 -36.90 -6.86
C ASP A 90 19.33 -36.72 -8.00
N THR A 91 19.79 -35.49 -8.28
CA THR A 91 21.18 -35.31 -8.76
C THR A 91 21.79 -34.02 -8.23
N VAL A 92 22.54 -34.10 -7.13
CA VAL A 92 23.61 -33.12 -6.90
C VAL A 92 24.59 -33.32 -8.05
N SER A 93 24.59 -32.43 -9.04
CA SER A 93 25.47 -32.58 -10.19
C SER A 93 26.92 -32.36 -9.74
N GLU A 94 27.87 -33.06 -10.37
CA GLU A 94 29.30 -32.90 -10.06
C GLU A 94 29.74 -31.42 -10.17
N ALA A 95 29.10 -30.66 -11.08
CA ALA A 95 29.31 -29.23 -11.25
C ALA A 95 28.87 -28.40 -10.02
N ASP A 96 27.78 -28.77 -9.34
CA ASP A 96 27.33 -28.09 -8.13
C ASP A 96 28.30 -28.32 -6.96
N VAL A 97 28.89 -29.52 -6.89
CA VAL A 97 29.93 -29.85 -5.90
C VAL A 97 31.22 -29.09 -6.17
N GLU A 98 31.64 -28.97 -7.43
CA GLU A 98 32.83 -28.20 -7.80
C GLU A 98 32.65 -26.70 -7.53
N PHE A 99 31.50 -26.13 -7.88
CA PHE A 99 31.18 -24.74 -7.56
C PHE A 99 31.19 -24.48 -6.05
N LEU A 100 30.61 -25.39 -5.27
CA LEU A 100 30.59 -25.25 -3.81
C LEU A 100 32.01 -25.37 -3.20
N LYS A 101 32.86 -26.26 -3.72
CA LYS A 101 34.27 -26.37 -3.30
C LYS A 101 35.07 -25.12 -3.62
N GLU A 102 34.91 -24.56 -4.83
CA GLU A 102 35.58 -23.33 -5.22
C GLU A 102 35.16 -22.16 -4.32
N ARG A 103 33.86 -22.03 -4.05
CA ARG A 103 33.34 -20.98 -3.20
C ARG A 103 33.77 -21.11 -1.74
N ILE A 104 33.85 -22.32 -1.20
CA ILE A 104 34.42 -22.57 0.14
C ILE A 104 35.89 -22.14 0.16
N ARG A 105 36.68 -22.51 -0.86
CA ARG A 105 38.09 -22.12 -0.93
C ARG A 105 38.30 -20.62 -0.99
N THR A 106 37.44 -19.89 -1.72
CA THR A 106 37.48 -18.43 -1.75
C THR A 106 37.17 -17.84 -0.36
N LEU A 107 36.19 -18.38 0.34
CA LEU A 107 35.83 -17.92 1.68
C LEU A 107 36.92 -18.21 2.71
N GLU A 108 37.59 -19.37 2.61
CA GLU A 108 38.76 -19.70 3.43
C GLU A 108 39.91 -18.72 3.19
N SER A 109 40.21 -18.40 1.92
CA SER A 109 41.23 -17.39 1.59
C SER A 109 40.89 -16.00 2.13
N LEU A 110 39.62 -15.59 2.04
CA LEU A 110 39.17 -14.30 2.60
C LEU A 110 39.23 -14.27 4.13
N LEU A 111 39.02 -15.40 4.79
CA LEU A 111 39.16 -15.54 6.23
C LEU A 111 40.63 -15.52 6.65
N GLU A 112 41.51 -16.23 5.96
CA GLU A 112 42.97 -16.17 6.20
C GLU A 112 43.50 -14.74 5.99
N ASP A 113 43.10 -14.07 4.91
CA ASP A 113 43.46 -12.67 4.64
C ASP A 113 42.94 -11.71 5.72
N SER A 114 41.78 -12.02 6.32
CA SER A 114 41.21 -11.23 7.42
C SER A 114 41.91 -11.49 8.74
N ILE A 115 42.45 -12.70 8.96
CA ILE A 115 43.19 -13.07 10.16
C ILE A 115 44.62 -12.53 10.10
N GLU A 116 45.29 -12.55 8.93
CA GLU A 116 46.65 -11.97 8.77
C GLU A 116 46.67 -10.44 8.87
N LYS A 117 45.53 -9.77 8.65
CA LYS A 117 45.38 -8.31 8.80
C LYS A 117 45.00 -7.85 10.21
N ILE A 118 44.86 -8.77 11.17
CA ILE A 118 44.65 -8.51 12.61
C ILE A 118 45.95 -8.76 13.38
#